data_AF-A0A5J9SH77-F1
#
_entry.id   AF-A0A5J9SH77-F1
#
_cell.length_a   1.000
_cell.length_b   1.000
_cell.length_c   1.000
_cell.angle_alpha   90.00
_cell.angle_beta   90.00
_cell.angle_gamma   90.00
#
_symmetry.space_group_name_H-M   'P 1'
#
loop_
_entity.id
_entity.type
_entity.pdbx_description
1 polymer ?
#
loop_
_entity_poly.entity_id
_entity_poly.type
_entity_poly.pdbx_seq_one_letter_code
_entity_poly.pdbx_strand_id
1 'polypeptide(L)'
;MPASSATPSSTHPPSTHPAPSSYPSVTPSTLELSFCQGVARASHGVWAEAAWFRYSAATPDFCLYYPNIVILLLVYTVAPLPLALLELRAPPKATSPYKLQPRVRLSQAAFFRCYKDTARVLLLTVGVLQFVSYPAVKVGMVVGIRTGLPLPSLGETAAQLVVYFLVEDYVGYWIHRLLHTEWGYDKIHCVHHEFNFPFNPTKLIPFYGGSEHHDYHHCVGRRSQSNFASVFTFCDYIYGTDKGYRYHKASLAKLKDGKGGSDDAFHTGKQD
;
A
#
# COMPACT_ATOMS: atom_id res chain seq x y z
N MET A 1 -21.03 78.21 -38.78
CA MET A 1 -20.54 76.94 -39.35
C MET A 1 -19.26 76.54 -38.63
N PRO A 2 -19.30 75.54 -37.74
CA PRO A 2 -18.09 74.97 -37.14
C PRO A 2 -17.76 73.61 -37.79
N ALA A 3 -16.46 73.33 -37.90
CA ALA A 3 -15.93 72.00 -38.16
C ALA A 3 -15.62 71.33 -36.80
N SER A 4 -16.18 70.15 -36.57
CA SER A 4 -15.78 69.25 -35.48
C SER A 4 -15.73 67.84 -36.04
N SER A 5 -14.53 67.26 -36.01
CA SER A 5 -14.20 65.93 -36.50
C SER A 5 -14.61 64.87 -35.48
N ALA A 6 -15.54 63.99 -35.86
CA ALA A 6 -15.93 62.82 -35.08
C ALA A 6 -15.02 61.61 -35.41
N THR A 7 -14.52 60.97 -34.36
CA THR A 7 -13.84 59.67 -34.34
C THR A 7 -14.82 58.53 -34.65
N PRO A 8 -14.39 57.42 -35.29
CA PRO A 8 -15.24 56.23 -35.39
C PRO A 8 -15.04 55.34 -34.15
N SER A 9 -16.15 55.08 -33.47
CA SER A 9 -16.29 54.10 -32.39
C SER A 9 -16.18 52.67 -32.91
N SER A 10 -15.27 51.90 -32.32
CA SER A 10 -15.12 50.45 -32.49
C SER A 10 -16.37 49.73 -31.98
N THR A 11 -17.07 49.01 -32.86
CA THR A 11 -18.12 48.05 -32.52
C THR A 11 -17.57 46.63 -32.64
N HIS A 12 -17.23 46.00 -31.51
CA HIS A 12 -17.03 44.55 -31.42
C HIS A 12 -18.38 43.81 -31.50
N PRO A 13 -18.49 42.70 -32.24
CA PRO A 13 -19.67 41.84 -32.19
C PRO A 13 -19.71 41.03 -30.88
N PRO A 14 -20.90 40.65 -30.38
CA PRO A 14 -21.05 39.96 -29.10
C PRO A 14 -20.53 38.53 -29.19
N SER A 15 -19.75 38.12 -28.18
CA SER A 15 -19.25 36.74 -28.03
C SER A 15 -20.40 35.80 -27.67
N THR A 16 -20.78 34.93 -28.61
CA THR A 16 -21.64 33.78 -28.34
C THR A 16 -20.82 32.73 -27.57
N HIS A 17 -21.00 32.66 -26.25
CA HIS A 17 -20.59 31.49 -25.47
C HIS A 17 -21.58 30.34 -25.72
N PRO A 18 -21.13 29.16 -26.19
CA PRO A 18 -22.00 27.99 -26.21
C PRO A 18 -22.21 27.48 -24.78
N ALA A 19 -23.46 27.13 -24.46
CA ALA A 19 -23.86 26.50 -23.21
C ALA A 19 -23.12 25.17 -22.97
N PRO A 20 -22.93 24.74 -21.70
CA PRO A 20 -22.20 23.52 -21.39
C PRO A 20 -22.94 22.30 -21.97
N SER A 21 -22.23 21.61 -22.87
CA SER A 21 -22.61 20.32 -23.43
C SER A 21 -23.03 19.35 -22.33
N SER A 22 -24.30 18.94 -22.38
CA SER A 22 -24.81 17.79 -21.64
C SER A 22 -23.99 16.55 -22.01
N TYR A 23 -23.32 15.93 -21.04
CA TYR A 23 -22.65 14.64 -21.21
C TYR A 23 -23.60 13.64 -21.86
N PRO A 24 -23.25 13.01 -23.00
CA PRO A 24 -24.09 11.97 -23.56
C PRO A 24 -23.98 10.74 -22.64
N SER A 25 -25.12 10.26 -22.16
CA SER A 25 -25.24 8.90 -21.65
C SER A 25 -24.93 7.95 -22.82
N VAL A 26 -23.70 7.42 -22.86
CA VAL A 26 -23.30 6.47 -23.90
C VAL A 26 -24.03 5.15 -23.64
N THR A 27 -25.18 4.97 -24.27
CA THR A 27 -25.77 3.63 -24.45
C THR A 27 -24.89 2.88 -25.44
N PRO A 28 -24.39 1.67 -25.12
CA PRO A 28 -23.60 0.89 -26.07
C PRO A 28 -24.41 0.68 -27.35
N SER A 29 -23.75 0.83 -28.50
CA SER A 29 -24.39 0.54 -29.78
C SER A 29 -24.82 -0.93 -29.84
N THR A 30 -25.84 -1.25 -30.63
CA THR A 30 -26.27 -2.64 -30.89
C THR A 30 -25.13 -3.52 -31.40
N LEU A 31 -24.11 -2.90 -32.04
CA LEU A 31 -22.90 -3.57 -32.52
C LEU A 31 -21.94 -3.96 -31.39
N GLU A 32 -21.72 -3.07 -30.42
CA GLU A 32 -20.93 -3.33 -29.21
C GLU A 32 -21.55 -4.45 -28.37
N LEU A 33 -22.86 -4.41 -28.17
CA LEU A 33 -23.60 -5.47 -27.48
C LEU A 33 -23.50 -6.83 -28.20
N SER A 34 -23.59 -6.82 -29.53
CA SER A 34 -23.45 -8.02 -30.35
C SER A 34 -22.02 -8.57 -30.36
N PHE A 35 -21.01 -7.69 -30.32
CA PHE A 35 -19.61 -8.07 -30.20
C PHE A 35 -19.32 -8.68 -28.82
N CYS A 36 -19.77 -8.06 -27.73
CA CYS A 36 -19.65 -8.63 -26.38
C CYS A 36 -20.38 -9.97 -26.25
N GLN A 37 -21.57 -10.12 -26.85
CA GLN A 37 -22.29 -11.40 -26.91
C GLN A 37 -21.57 -12.44 -27.78
N GLY A 38 -20.91 -12.02 -28.86
CA GLY A 38 -20.09 -12.87 -29.72
C GLY A 38 -18.85 -13.39 -28.99
N VAL A 39 -18.13 -12.53 -28.28
CA VAL A 39 -16.97 -12.89 -27.45
C VAL A 39 -17.38 -13.81 -26.30
N ALA A 40 -18.51 -13.54 -25.63
CA ALA A 40 -19.05 -14.40 -24.58
C ALA A 40 -19.55 -15.78 -25.08
N ARG A 41 -19.87 -15.91 -26.38
CA ARG A 41 -20.15 -17.21 -27.02
C ARG A 41 -18.88 -17.91 -27.49
N ALA A 42 -17.84 -17.15 -27.83
CA ALA A 42 -16.55 -17.66 -28.30
C ALA A 42 -15.58 -18.02 -27.16
N SER A 43 -15.86 -17.61 -25.92
CA SER A 43 -15.15 -18.08 -24.73
C SER A 43 -15.52 -19.54 -24.44
N HIS A 44 -14.87 -20.45 -25.16
CA HIS A 44 -14.91 -21.88 -24.89
C HIS A 44 -14.34 -22.15 -23.48
N GLY A 45 -15.23 -22.32 -22.48
CA GLY A 45 -14.96 -23.25 -21.38
C GLY A 45 -15.02 -22.76 -19.93
N VAL A 46 -15.25 -21.46 -19.63
CA VAL A 46 -15.40 -21.05 -18.22
C VAL A 46 -16.63 -20.17 -18.08
N TRP A 47 -17.71 -20.74 -17.54
CA TRP A 47 -18.95 -20.03 -17.20
C TRP A 47 -18.70 -18.72 -16.44
N ALA A 48 -17.65 -18.66 -15.62
CA ALA A 48 -17.24 -17.46 -14.90
C ALA A 48 -16.80 -16.31 -15.80
N GLU A 49 -16.09 -16.59 -16.90
CA GLU A 49 -15.66 -15.57 -17.87
C GLU A 49 -16.86 -15.00 -18.63
N ALA A 50 -17.76 -15.87 -19.10
CA ALA A 50 -19.00 -15.44 -19.74
C ALA A 50 -19.91 -14.65 -18.78
N ALA A 51 -19.99 -15.05 -17.50
CA ALA A 51 -20.72 -14.33 -16.47
C ALA A 51 -20.10 -12.95 -16.20
N TRP A 52 -18.76 -12.88 -16.13
CA TRP A 52 -18.04 -11.62 -15.97
C TRP A 52 -18.29 -10.66 -17.13
N PHE A 53 -18.16 -11.11 -18.39
CA PHE A 53 -18.42 -10.26 -19.55
C PHE A 53 -19.85 -9.72 -19.60
N ARG A 54 -20.83 -10.56 -19.26
CA ARG A 54 -22.24 -10.14 -19.18
C ARG A 54 -22.45 -9.10 -18.09
N TYR A 55 -21.83 -9.30 -16.93
CA TYR A 55 -21.90 -8.37 -15.81
C TYR A 55 -21.22 -7.03 -16.16
N SER A 56 -20.00 -7.07 -16.70
CA SER A 56 -19.23 -5.87 -17.04
C SER A 56 -19.87 -5.05 -18.15
N ALA A 57 -20.46 -5.70 -19.16
CA ALA A 57 -21.15 -5.00 -20.24
C ALA A 57 -22.44 -4.28 -19.78
N ALA A 58 -23.09 -4.79 -18.73
CA ALA A 58 -24.36 -4.24 -18.23
C ALA A 58 -24.19 -3.28 -17.03
N THR A 59 -22.97 -3.11 -16.52
CA THR A 59 -22.71 -2.40 -15.27
C THR A 59 -21.86 -1.15 -15.53
N PRO A 60 -22.23 0.03 -15.02
CA PRO A 60 -21.41 1.23 -15.16
C PRO A 60 -19.99 1.04 -14.60
N ASP A 61 -18.97 1.62 -15.25
CA ASP A 61 -17.57 1.54 -14.82
C ASP A 61 -17.36 1.84 -13.33
N PHE A 62 -18.10 2.82 -12.81
CA PHE A 62 -18.08 3.21 -11.39
C PHE A 62 -18.43 2.02 -10.49
N CYS A 63 -19.51 1.31 -10.83
CA CYS A 63 -19.99 0.15 -10.09
C CYS A 63 -19.05 -1.04 -10.21
N LEU A 64 -18.29 -1.16 -11.31
CA LEU A 64 -17.29 -2.21 -11.50
C LEU A 64 -16.06 -2.06 -10.59
N TYR A 65 -15.85 -0.88 -10.00
CA TYR A 65 -14.72 -0.63 -9.11
C TYR A 65 -14.91 -1.21 -7.70
N TYR A 66 -16.17 -1.24 -7.22
CA TYR A 66 -16.52 -1.61 -5.84
C TYR A 66 -16.45 -3.10 -5.47
N PRO A 67 -16.66 -4.07 -6.38
CA PRO A 67 -16.44 -5.48 -6.10
C PRO A 67 -15.06 -5.78 -5.53
N ASN A 68 -14.03 -4.97 -5.84
CA ASN A 68 -12.70 -5.10 -5.26
C ASN A 68 -12.71 -4.98 -3.72
N ILE A 69 -13.58 -4.15 -3.13
CA ILE A 69 -13.71 -4.03 -1.67
C ILE A 69 -14.17 -5.36 -1.07
N VAL A 70 -15.15 -6.01 -1.71
CA VAL A 70 -15.67 -7.30 -1.26
C VAL A 70 -14.63 -8.39 -1.42
N ILE A 71 -13.93 -8.43 -2.56
CA ILE A 71 -12.86 -9.40 -2.82
C ILE A 71 -11.75 -9.24 -1.78
N LEU A 72 -11.28 -8.00 -1.55
CA LEU A 72 -10.25 -7.73 -0.55
C LEU A 72 -10.73 -8.11 0.85
N LEU A 73 -11.95 -7.73 1.25
CA LEU A 73 -12.50 -8.11 2.54
C LEU A 73 -12.54 -9.63 2.70
N LEU A 74 -12.99 -10.37 1.69
CA LEU A 74 -13.02 -11.83 1.70
C LEU A 74 -11.62 -12.43 1.80
N VAL A 75 -10.66 -11.97 0.99
CA VAL A 75 -9.29 -12.51 1.02
C VAL A 75 -8.65 -12.26 2.39
N TYR A 76 -8.70 -11.03 2.90
CA TYR A 76 -8.09 -10.66 4.18
C TYR A 76 -8.81 -11.25 5.40
N THR A 77 -10.08 -11.65 5.25
CA THR A 77 -10.81 -12.34 6.32
C THR A 77 -10.62 -13.86 6.25
N VAL A 78 -10.70 -14.46 5.07
CA VAL A 78 -10.70 -15.92 4.89
C VAL A 78 -9.29 -16.50 4.86
N ALA A 79 -8.33 -15.86 4.18
CA ALA A 79 -6.97 -16.37 4.06
C ALA A 79 -6.27 -16.63 5.42
N PRO A 80 -6.43 -15.81 6.47
CA PRO A 80 -5.81 -16.11 7.77
C PRO A 80 -6.59 -17.13 8.62
N LEU A 81 -7.85 -17.45 8.30
CA LEU A 81 -8.69 -18.34 9.13
C LEU A 81 -8.09 -19.74 9.33
N PRO A 82 -7.51 -20.42 8.32
CA PRO A 82 -6.90 -21.73 8.53
C PRO A 82 -5.81 -21.71 9.61
N LEU A 83 -4.91 -20.72 9.55
CA LEU A 83 -3.83 -20.57 10.54
C LEU A 83 -4.36 -20.15 11.91
N ALA A 84 -5.36 -19.29 11.94
CA ALA A 84 -6.03 -18.89 13.18
C ALA A 84 -6.72 -20.06 13.89
N LEU A 85 -7.47 -20.87 13.15
CA LEU A 85 -8.15 -22.05 13.69
C LEU A 85 -7.14 -23.09 14.16
N LEU A 86 -6.02 -23.25 13.44
CA LEU A 86 -4.91 -24.09 13.88
C LEU A 86 -4.36 -23.59 15.22
N GLU A 87 -4.08 -22.30 15.36
CA GLU A 87 -3.55 -21.73 16.61
C GLU A 87 -4.53 -21.85 17.80
N LEU A 88 -5.84 -21.71 17.55
CA LEU A 88 -6.87 -21.82 18.59
C LEU A 88 -7.14 -23.26 19.03
N ARG A 89 -6.91 -24.25 18.16
CA ARG A 89 -7.29 -25.65 18.40
C ARG A 89 -6.11 -26.59 18.64
N ALA A 90 -4.94 -26.30 18.07
CA ALA A 90 -3.80 -27.19 18.16
C ALA A 90 -3.09 -27.10 19.53
N PRO A 91 -2.51 -28.22 19.99
CA PRO A 91 -1.72 -28.22 21.22
C PRO A 91 -0.48 -27.32 21.08
N PRO A 92 -0.04 -26.65 22.17
CA PRO A 92 1.08 -25.70 22.11
C PRO A 92 2.35 -26.29 21.52
N LYS A 93 2.63 -27.56 21.83
CA LYS A 93 3.82 -28.27 21.32
C LYS A 93 3.86 -28.32 19.78
N ALA A 94 2.72 -28.30 19.10
CA ALA A 94 2.63 -28.35 17.65
C ALA A 94 2.76 -26.98 16.98
N THR A 95 2.36 -25.88 17.65
CA THR A 95 2.39 -24.54 17.05
C THR A 95 3.54 -23.67 17.55
N SER A 96 3.92 -23.78 18.84
CA SER A 96 4.98 -22.98 19.46
C SER A 96 6.33 -22.95 18.73
N PRO A 97 6.81 -24.03 18.09
CA PRO A 97 8.07 -23.99 17.33
C PRO A 97 8.03 -23.07 16.10
N TYR A 98 6.83 -22.88 15.52
CA TYR A 98 6.63 -22.08 14.31
C TYR A 98 6.15 -20.65 14.62
N LYS A 99 5.86 -20.36 15.90
CA LYS A 99 5.37 -19.06 16.32
C LYS A 99 6.50 -18.07 16.49
N LEU A 100 6.29 -16.90 15.92
CA LEU A 100 7.08 -15.70 16.14
C LEU A 100 7.13 -15.30 17.62
N GLN A 101 6.02 -15.43 18.34
CA GLN A 101 5.96 -15.20 19.80
C GLN A 101 5.51 -16.50 20.50
N PRO A 102 6.44 -17.44 20.80
CA PRO A 102 6.09 -18.75 21.36
C PRO A 102 5.38 -18.67 22.71
N ARG A 103 5.65 -17.61 23.48
CA ARG A 103 5.12 -17.37 24.83
C ARG A 103 3.75 -16.68 24.85
N VAL A 104 3.32 -16.11 23.74
CA VAL A 104 2.06 -15.35 23.67
C VAL A 104 0.97 -16.27 23.13
N ARG A 105 -0.07 -16.53 23.92
CA ARG A 105 -1.29 -17.20 23.43
C ARG A 105 -2.48 -16.27 23.58
N LEU A 106 -3.17 -16.04 22.47
CA LEU A 106 -4.39 -15.25 22.45
C LEU A 106 -5.57 -16.11 22.89
N SER A 107 -6.44 -15.54 23.72
CA SER A 107 -7.74 -16.16 24.00
C SER A 107 -8.65 -16.07 22.77
N GLN A 108 -9.67 -16.92 22.69
CA GLN A 108 -10.68 -16.85 21.61
C GLN A 108 -11.34 -15.46 21.54
N ALA A 109 -11.58 -14.84 22.70
CA ALA A 109 -12.12 -13.49 22.78
C ALA A 109 -11.15 -12.44 22.23
N ALA A 110 -9.85 -12.55 22.53
CA ALA A 110 -8.83 -11.66 21.98
C ALA A 110 -8.70 -11.83 20.45
N PHE A 111 -8.76 -13.07 19.96
CA PHE A 111 -8.76 -13.36 18.54
C PHE A 111 -9.96 -12.73 17.82
N PHE A 112 -11.18 -12.92 18.34
CA PHE A 112 -12.39 -12.36 17.73
C PHE A 112 -12.39 -10.83 17.73
N ARG A 113 -11.89 -10.19 18.80
CA ARG A 113 -11.69 -8.73 18.82
C ARG A 113 -10.74 -8.28 17.73
N CYS A 114 -9.55 -8.88 17.66
CA CYS A 114 -8.56 -8.57 16.63
C CYS A 114 -9.16 -8.72 15.22
N TYR A 115 -9.82 -9.84 14.94
CA TYR A 115 -10.48 -10.10 13.66
C TYR A 115 -11.52 -9.03 13.31
N LYS A 116 -12.37 -8.65 14.28
CA LYS A 116 -13.39 -7.62 14.10
C LYS A 116 -12.76 -6.25 13.83
N ASP A 117 -11.70 -5.92 14.54
CA ASP A 117 -11.01 -4.63 14.40
C ASP A 117 -10.25 -4.57 13.07
N THR A 118 -9.61 -5.65 12.64
CA THR A 118 -9.01 -5.75 11.29
C THR A 118 -10.07 -5.58 10.20
N ALA A 119 -11.21 -6.27 10.30
CA ALA A 119 -12.29 -6.14 9.32
C ALA A 119 -12.85 -4.71 9.26
N ARG A 120 -12.99 -4.04 10.42
CA ARG A 120 -13.41 -2.64 10.50
C ARG A 120 -12.40 -1.70 9.86
N VAL A 121 -11.11 -1.84 10.19
CA VAL A 121 -10.04 -1.01 9.63
C VAL A 121 -9.96 -1.22 8.12
N LEU A 122 -10.05 -2.47 7.64
CA LEU A 122 -10.05 -2.75 6.21
C LEU A 122 -11.25 -2.10 5.52
N LEU A 123 -12.46 -2.23 6.07
CA LEU A 123 -13.65 -1.61 5.49
C LEU A 123 -13.57 -0.08 5.49
N LEU A 124 -13.18 0.52 6.62
CA LEU A 124 -13.17 1.98 6.77
C LEU A 124 -12.02 2.63 6.01
N THR A 125 -10.84 2.01 6.00
CA THR A 125 -9.66 2.58 5.33
C THR A 125 -9.62 2.19 3.87
N VAL A 126 -9.64 0.89 3.56
CA VAL A 126 -9.54 0.42 2.16
C VAL A 126 -10.85 0.68 1.42
N GLY A 127 -12.00 0.55 2.07
CA GLY A 127 -13.27 0.89 1.44
C GLY A 127 -13.37 2.37 1.06
N VAL A 128 -12.94 3.29 1.93
CA VAL A 128 -12.87 4.73 1.61
C VAL A 128 -11.86 5.01 0.51
N LEU A 129 -10.66 4.41 0.59
CA LEU A 129 -9.65 4.55 -0.46
C LEU A 129 -10.23 4.14 -1.81
N GLN A 130 -10.88 2.97 -1.89
CA GLN A 130 -11.47 2.48 -3.14
C GLN A 130 -12.66 3.29 -3.62
N PHE A 131 -13.41 3.91 -2.71
CA PHE A 131 -14.46 4.85 -3.08
C PHE A 131 -13.88 6.11 -3.75
N VAL A 132 -12.75 6.60 -3.26
CA VAL A 132 -12.05 7.78 -3.81
C VAL A 132 -11.23 7.44 -5.06
N SER A 133 -10.79 6.19 -5.22
CA SER A 133 -9.96 5.73 -6.34
C SER A 133 -10.59 5.97 -7.72
N TYR A 134 -11.89 5.70 -7.91
CA TYR A 134 -12.50 5.86 -9.24
C TYR A 134 -12.54 7.33 -9.71
N PRO A 135 -13.02 8.29 -8.91
CA PRO A 135 -12.89 9.72 -9.25
C PRO A 135 -11.43 10.12 -9.52
N ALA A 136 -10.48 9.62 -8.73
CA ALA A 136 -9.06 9.92 -8.92
C ALA A 136 -8.53 9.38 -10.26
N VAL A 137 -8.93 8.17 -10.66
CA VAL A 137 -8.57 7.61 -11.98
C VAL A 137 -9.20 8.40 -13.11
N LYS A 138 -10.47 8.81 -12.99
CA LYS A 138 -11.13 9.65 -14.01
C LYS A 138 -10.47 11.02 -14.15
N VAL A 139 -10.09 11.67 -13.05
CA VAL A 139 -9.27 12.89 -13.08
C VAL A 139 -7.90 12.60 -13.69
N GLY A 140 -7.28 11.48 -13.34
CA GLY A 140 -6.02 11.03 -13.91
C GLY A 140 -6.10 10.84 -15.43
N MET A 141 -7.19 10.31 -15.97
CA MET A 141 -7.41 10.21 -17.42
C MET A 141 -7.43 11.59 -18.09
N VAL A 142 -7.97 12.62 -17.43
CA VAL A 142 -7.90 14.01 -17.90
C VAL A 142 -6.46 14.54 -17.93
N VAL A 143 -5.62 14.06 -17.00
CA VAL A 143 -4.20 14.41 -16.88
C VAL A 143 -3.30 13.46 -17.71
N GLY A 144 -3.88 12.50 -18.43
CA GLY A 144 -3.17 11.63 -19.38
C GLY A 144 -2.90 10.20 -18.91
N ILE A 145 -3.50 9.71 -17.82
CA ILE A 145 -3.42 8.29 -17.44
C ILE A 145 -4.17 7.44 -18.45
N ARG A 146 -3.46 6.48 -19.07
CA ARG A 146 -4.02 5.54 -20.03
C ARG A 146 -4.39 4.22 -19.37
N THR A 147 -5.67 3.85 -19.42
CA THR A 147 -6.17 2.56 -18.90
C THR A 147 -6.71 1.64 -19.99
N GLY A 148 -6.65 2.06 -21.25
CA GLY A 148 -7.11 1.30 -22.41
C GLY A 148 -6.00 0.55 -23.11
N LEU A 149 -6.38 -0.31 -24.06
CA LEU A 149 -5.45 -1.04 -24.94
C LEU A 149 -4.74 -0.11 -25.94
N PRO A 150 -3.56 -0.50 -26.47
CA PRO A 150 -2.76 -1.69 -26.14
C PRO A 150 -2.20 -1.66 -24.71
N LEU A 151 -1.73 -2.78 -24.15
CA LEU A 151 -1.06 -2.77 -22.84
C LEU A 151 0.28 -2.01 -22.91
N PRO A 152 0.78 -1.45 -21.79
CA PRO A 152 2.12 -0.87 -21.75
C PRO A 152 3.17 -1.93 -22.08
N SER A 153 4.32 -1.49 -22.59
CA SER A 153 5.45 -2.41 -22.81
C SER A 153 5.97 -2.96 -21.48
N LEU A 154 6.68 -4.09 -21.51
CA LEU A 154 7.33 -4.63 -20.30
C LEU A 154 8.30 -3.63 -19.66
N GLY A 155 9.04 -2.88 -20.49
CA GLY A 155 9.97 -1.84 -20.02
C GLY A 155 9.25 -0.67 -19.35
N GLU A 156 8.14 -0.21 -19.94
CA GLU A 156 7.29 0.82 -19.35
C GLU A 156 6.68 0.35 -18.03
N THR A 157 6.17 -0.88 -17.99
CA THR A 157 5.61 -1.49 -16.77
C THR A 157 6.67 -1.56 -15.67
N ALA A 158 7.88 -2.02 -15.99
CA ALA A 158 8.98 -2.09 -15.04
C ALA A 158 9.38 -0.70 -14.52
N ALA A 159 9.47 0.30 -15.42
CA ALA A 159 9.78 1.68 -15.04
C ALA A 159 8.70 2.29 -14.13
N GLN A 160 7.42 2.09 -14.46
CA GLN A 160 6.29 2.53 -13.65
C GLN A 160 6.32 1.90 -12.25
N LEU A 161 6.56 0.58 -12.16
CA LEU A 161 6.70 -0.09 -10.88
C LEU A 161 7.83 0.52 -10.06
N VAL A 162 9.02 0.70 -10.63
CA VAL A 162 10.15 1.32 -9.90
C VAL A 162 9.79 2.72 -9.40
N VAL A 163 9.19 3.56 -10.23
CA VAL A 163 8.78 4.92 -9.83
C VAL A 163 7.73 4.87 -8.73
N TYR A 164 6.70 4.02 -8.85
CA TYR A 164 5.66 3.88 -7.84
C TYR A 164 6.23 3.37 -6.51
N PHE A 165 7.13 2.38 -6.53
CA PHE A 165 7.81 1.90 -5.33
C PHE A 165 8.61 3.01 -4.63
N LEU A 166 9.32 3.85 -5.39
CA LEU A 166 10.10 4.97 -4.83
C LEU A 166 9.21 6.07 -4.25
N VAL A 167 8.13 6.43 -4.97
CA VAL A 167 7.17 7.44 -4.52
C VAL A 167 6.42 6.95 -3.28
N GLU A 168 5.96 5.69 -3.30
CA GLU A 168 5.27 5.07 -2.17
C GLU A 168 6.16 5.05 -0.93
N ASP A 169 7.42 4.63 -1.04
CA ASP A 169 8.33 4.59 0.10
C ASP A 169 8.67 5.99 0.63
N TYR A 170 8.85 6.97 -0.27
CA TYR A 170 9.09 8.36 0.11
C TYR A 170 7.89 8.99 0.84
N VAL A 171 6.67 8.82 0.30
CA VAL A 171 5.45 9.31 0.93
C VAL A 171 5.19 8.56 2.23
N GLY A 172 5.43 7.25 2.24
CA GLY A 172 5.32 6.38 3.41
C GLY A 172 6.19 6.85 4.56
N TYR A 173 7.45 7.22 4.30
CA TYR A 173 8.35 7.81 5.30
C TYR A 173 7.73 9.04 5.97
N TRP A 174 7.14 9.96 5.20
CA TRP A 174 6.56 11.19 5.75
C TRP A 174 5.25 10.95 6.49
N ILE A 175 4.39 10.06 5.98
CA ILE A 175 3.17 9.66 6.68
C ILE A 175 3.53 8.99 8.01
N HIS A 176 4.49 8.07 8.00
CA HIS A 176 4.94 7.40 9.21
C HIS A 176 5.51 8.40 10.23
N ARG A 177 6.33 9.35 9.77
CA ARG A 177 6.84 10.43 10.63
C ARG A 177 5.73 11.33 11.18
N LEU A 178 4.72 11.67 10.37
CA LEU A 178 3.53 12.41 10.82
C LEU A 178 2.74 11.63 11.88
N LEU A 179 2.60 10.32 11.70
CA LEU A 179 1.95 9.43 12.66
C LEU A 179 2.71 9.31 13.99
N HIS A 180 3.97 9.75 14.04
CA HIS A 180 4.75 9.89 15.27
C HIS A 180 4.62 11.25 15.97
N THR A 181 3.71 12.11 15.51
CA THR A 181 3.26 13.27 16.31
C THR A 181 2.44 12.79 17.51
N GLU A 182 2.34 13.60 18.58
CA GLU A 182 1.65 13.20 19.80
C GLU A 182 0.22 12.70 19.54
N TRP A 183 -0.52 13.41 18.68
CA TRP A 183 -1.88 13.03 18.30
C TRP A 183 -1.92 11.78 17.42
N GLY A 184 -1.07 11.71 16.39
CA GLY A 184 -1.03 10.57 15.46
C GLY A 184 -0.64 9.28 16.18
N TYR A 185 0.27 9.38 17.13
CA TYR A 185 0.76 8.23 17.87
C TYR A 185 -0.34 7.65 18.76
N ASP A 186 -0.95 8.50 19.58
CA ASP A 186 -1.93 8.06 20.59
C ASP A 186 -3.24 7.55 19.97
N LYS A 187 -3.59 8.01 18.77
CA LYS A 187 -4.87 7.67 18.14
C LYS A 187 -4.77 6.63 17.03
N ILE A 188 -3.62 6.49 16.39
CA ILE A 188 -3.49 5.69 15.16
C ILE A 188 -2.30 4.73 15.26
N HIS A 189 -1.10 5.24 15.59
CA HIS A 189 0.13 4.46 15.43
C HIS A 189 0.45 3.53 16.62
N CYS A 190 -0.04 3.82 17.83
CA CYS A 190 0.17 2.99 19.02
C CYS A 190 -0.23 1.52 18.84
N VAL A 191 -1.31 1.24 18.09
CA VAL A 191 -1.81 -0.13 17.83
C VAL A 191 -0.87 -0.91 16.90
N HIS A 192 -0.13 -0.22 16.04
CA HIS A 192 0.83 -0.83 15.12
C HIS A 192 2.08 -1.36 15.83
N HIS A 193 2.38 -0.85 17.03
CA HIS A 193 3.57 -1.24 17.79
C HIS A 193 3.47 -2.57 18.57
N GLU A 194 2.37 -3.32 18.46
CA GLU A 194 2.14 -4.51 19.29
C GLU A 194 2.78 -5.83 18.77
N PHE A 195 3.38 -5.86 17.58
CA PHE A 195 3.88 -7.12 16.98
C PHE A 195 5.20 -6.96 16.20
N ASN A 196 6.26 -7.67 16.63
CA ASN A 196 7.60 -7.69 15.99
C ASN A 196 7.71 -8.81 14.94
N PHE A 197 8.59 -8.68 13.92
CA PHE A 197 8.75 -9.65 12.83
C PHE A 197 10.20 -10.19 12.70
N PRO A 198 10.46 -11.51 12.59
CA PRO A 198 11.80 -12.05 12.82
C PRO A 198 12.57 -12.44 11.54
N PHE A 199 11.94 -12.51 10.36
CA PHE A 199 12.61 -13.07 9.18
C PHE A 199 12.21 -12.39 7.88
N ASN A 200 13.18 -11.74 7.22
CA ASN A 200 12.97 -11.08 5.95
C ASN A 200 14.02 -11.49 4.90
N PRO A 201 13.63 -12.21 3.82
CA PRO A 201 14.55 -12.61 2.75
C PRO A 201 15.09 -11.43 1.93
N THR A 202 14.55 -10.22 2.09
CA THR A 202 14.96 -9.00 1.37
C THR A 202 16.28 -8.39 1.86
N LYS A 203 16.98 -9.00 2.82
CA LYS A 203 18.32 -8.55 3.28
C LYS A 203 19.37 -8.45 2.15
N LEU A 204 19.10 -9.06 1.00
CA LEU A 204 19.96 -9.02 -0.19
C LEU A 204 19.76 -7.77 -1.06
N ILE A 205 18.73 -6.96 -0.79
CA ILE A 205 18.42 -5.76 -1.55
C ILE A 205 19.14 -4.57 -0.89
N PRO A 206 20.01 -3.84 -1.61
CA PRO A 206 20.66 -2.65 -1.08
C PRO A 206 19.64 -1.65 -0.52
N PHE A 207 19.98 -1.03 0.61
CA PHE A 207 19.13 -0.05 1.31
C PHE A 207 17.81 -0.58 1.85
N TYR A 208 17.55 -1.89 1.84
CA TYR A 208 16.35 -2.43 2.46
C TYR A 208 16.44 -2.36 3.99
N GLY A 209 15.43 -1.75 4.65
CA GLY A 209 15.42 -1.55 6.10
C GLY A 209 15.39 -2.85 6.90
N GLY A 210 14.75 -3.89 6.40
CA GLY A 210 14.64 -5.14 7.15
C GLY A 210 13.73 -4.98 8.36
N SER A 211 13.38 -6.10 8.98
CA SER A 211 12.64 -6.05 10.23
C SER A 211 13.47 -5.49 11.38
N GLU A 212 14.80 -5.65 11.37
CA GLU A 212 15.68 -5.15 12.44
C GLU A 212 15.69 -3.62 12.57
N HIS A 213 15.65 -2.88 11.44
CA HIS A 213 15.58 -1.42 11.42
C HIS A 213 14.25 -0.92 12.00
N HIS A 214 13.16 -1.61 11.67
CA HIS A 214 11.82 -1.32 12.18
C HIS A 214 11.68 -1.76 13.65
N ASP A 215 12.25 -2.89 14.05
CA ASP A 215 12.24 -3.38 15.43
C ASP A 215 13.03 -2.44 16.36
N TYR A 216 14.13 -1.83 15.88
CA TYR A 216 14.82 -0.78 16.64
C TYR A 216 13.91 0.42 16.88
N HIS A 217 13.15 0.85 15.86
CA HIS A 217 12.14 1.89 16.01
C HIS A 217 11.08 1.52 17.08
N HIS A 218 10.55 0.29 17.05
CA HIS A 218 9.64 -0.21 18.09
C HIS A 218 10.28 -0.20 19.49
N CYS A 219 11.55 -0.60 19.60
CA CYS A 219 12.27 -0.71 20.87
C CYS A 219 12.48 0.64 21.56
N VAL A 220 12.80 1.68 20.79
CA VAL A 220 13.00 3.04 21.32
C VAL A 220 11.64 3.74 21.58
N GLY A 221 10.56 3.27 20.94
CA GLY A 221 9.18 3.58 21.26
C GLY A 221 8.74 5.00 20.91
N ARG A 222 7.66 5.49 21.54
CA ARG A 222 7.00 6.78 21.28
C ARG A 222 7.92 8.00 21.23
N ARG A 223 9.05 7.98 21.92
CA ARG A 223 10.02 9.10 21.96
C ARG A 223 11.05 9.04 20.83
N SER A 224 11.04 7.97 20.04
CA SER A 224 11.98 7.77 18.94
C SER A 224 11.49 8.55 17.72
N GLN A 225 12.20 9.63 17.39
CA GLN A 225 12.08 10.30 16.11
C GLN A 225 13.08 9.70 15.12
N SER A 226 13.03 8.37 14.96
CA SER A 226 14.06 7.60 14.27
C SER A 226 13.48 6.47 13.43
N ASN A 227 14.16 6.09 12.35
CA ASN A 227 13.88 4.87 11.58
C ASN A 227 12.42 4.78 11.05
N PHE A 228 11.96 5.81 10.32
CA PHE A 228 10.60 5.88 9.80
C PHE A 228 10.41 5.19 8.44
N ALA A 229 11.48 4.80 7.75
CA ALA A 229 11.36 4.14 6.47
C ALA A 229 10.63 2.79 6.59
N SER A 230 9.71 2.55 5.65
CA SER A 230 8.93 1.31 5.56
C SER A 230 9.67 0.21 4.82
N VAL A 231 10.31 0.52 3.69
CA VAL A 231 10.95 -0.47 2.81
C VAL A 231 12.41 -0.13 2.60
N PHE A 232 12.72 1.08 2.13
CA PHE A 232 14.11 1.49 1.88
C PHE A 232 14.57 2.59 2.83
N THR A 233 15.76 2.42 3.39
CA THR A 233 16.32 3.33 4.40
C THR A 233 16.91 4.61 3.82
N PHE A 234 16.81 4.84 2.51
CA PHE A 234 17.41 6.03 1.89
C PHE A 234 16.83 7.32 2.49
N CYS A 235 15.53 7.37 2.76
CA CYS A 235 14.92 8.52 3.45
C CYS A 235 15.52 8.72 4.84
N ASP A 236 15.65 7.65 5.63
CA ASP A 236 16.24 7.77 6.96
C ASP A 236 17.71 8.17 6.93
N TYR A 237 18.46 7.72 5.93
CA TYR A 237 19.85 8.10 5.72
C TYR A 237 19.97 9.59 5.33
N ILE A 238 19.17 10.04 4.36
CA ILE A 238 19.14 11.43 3.87
C ILE A 238 18.74 12.40 4.99
N TYR A 239 17.69 12.08 5.73
CA TYR A 239 17.18 12.93 6.81
C TYR A 239 17.86 12.68 8.17
N GLY A 240 18.74 11.68 8.25
CA GLY A 240 19.55 11.37 9.43
C GLY A 240 18.77 10.78 10.60
N THR A 241 17.58 10.25 10.36
CA THR A 241 16.72 9.60 11.36
C THR A 241 17.19 8.17 11.71
N ASP A 242 18.19 7.61 11.00
CA ASP A 242 18.81 6.31 11.32
C ASP A 242 20.06 6.39 12.21
N LYS A 243 20.52 7.58 12.60
CA LYS A 243 21.82 7.76 13.29
C LYS A 243 21.94 6.93 14.57
N GLY A 244 20.87 6.90 15.37
CA GLY A 244 20.81 6.11 16.60
C GLY A 244 20.93 4.61 16.33
N TYR A 245 20.23 4.11 15.30
CA TYR A 245 20.31 2.72 14.87
C TYR A 245 21.72 2.35 14.41
N ARG A 246 22.37 3.21 13.60
CA ARG A 246 23.75 2.98 13.15
C ARG A 246 24.73 2.91 14.32
N TYR A 247 24.60 3.81 15.29
CA TYR A 247 25.41 3.78 16.50
C TYR A 247 25.19 2.51 17.34
N HIS A 248 23.93 2.11 17.49
CA HIS A 248 23.56 0.88 18.20
C HIS A 248 24.17 -0.35 17.52
N LYS A 249 24.03 -0.47 16.19
CA LYS A 249 24.59 -1.57 15.40
C LYS A 249 26.11 -1.63 15.47
N ALA A 250 26.78 -0.49 15.37
CA ALA A 250 28.23 -0.41 15.51
C ALA A 250 28.70 -0.82 16.92
N SER A 251 27.96 -0.43 17.96
CA SER A 251 28.24 -0.85 19.34
C SER A 251 28.07 -2.37 19.53
N LEU A 252 27.02 -2.96 18.95
CA LEU A 252 26.81 -4.41 18.98
C LEU A 252 27.90 -5.18 18.23
N ALA A 253 28.39 -4.67 17.10
CA ALA A 253 29.48 -5.28 16.36
C ALA A 253 30.77 -5.30 17.21
N LYS A 254 31.13 -4.17 17.83
CA LYS A 254 32.28 -4.07 18.74
C LYS A 254 32.19 -5.04 19.93
N LEU A 255 31.00 -5.21 20.50
CA LEU A 255 30.78 -6.17 21.59
C LEU A 255 30.97 -7.61 21.14
N LYS A 256 30.55 -7.96 19.92
CA LYS A 256 30.76 -9.31 19.36
C LYS A 256 32.23 -9.58 19.07
N ASP A 257 32.93 -8.62 18.47
CA ASP A 257 34.35 -8.74 18.14
C ASP A 257 35.21 -8.82 19.41
N GLY A 258 34.86 -8.04 20.46
CA GLY A 258 35.53 -8.09 21.75
C GLY A 258 35.28 -9.40 22.52
N LYS A 259 34.11 -10.02 22.36
CA LYS A 259 33.80 -11.32 22.97
C LYS A 259 34.48 -12.47 22.23
N GLY A 260 34.51 -12.42 20.89
CA GLY A 260 35.27 -13.37 20.07
C GLY A 260 36.77 -13.32 20.35
N GLY A 261 37.36 -12.13 20.46
CA GLY A 261 38.79 -11.98 20.80
C GLY A 261 39.14 -12.42 22.23
N SER A 262 38.20 -12.30 23.19
CA SER A 262 38.38 -12.80 24.56
C SER A 262 38.27 -14.33 24.64
N ASP A 263 37.32 -14.91 23.92
CA ASP A 263 37.10 -16.36 23.91
C ASP A 263 38.22 -17.10 23.15
N ASP A 264 38.76 -16.49 22.08
CA ASP A 264 39.91 -16.99 21.33
C ASP A 264 41.25 -16.86 22.10
N ALA A 265 41.42 -15.79 22.88
CA ALA A 265 42.58 -15.61 23.76
C ALA A 265 42.57 -16.58 24.95
N PHE A 266 41.39 -16.98 25.43
CA PHE A 266 41.27 -17.98 26.49
C PHE A 266 41.56 -19.41 25.99
N HIS A 267 41.30 -19.70 24.71
CA HIS A 267 41.57 -21.01 24.12
C HIS A 267 43.01 -21.21 23.62
N THR A 268 43.76 -20.14 23.36
CA THR A 268 45.15 -20.20 22.89
C THR A 268 46.20 -20.13 24.01
N GLY A 269 45.80 -19.82 25.25
CA GLY A 269 46.72 -19.67 26.39
C GLY A 269 46.99 -20.94 27.22
N LYS A 270 46.76 -22.15 26.69
CA LYS A 270 46.94 -23.40 27.44
C LYS A 270 47.50 -24.54 26.61
N GLN A 271 48.64 -24.31 25.97
CA GLN A 271 49.59 -25.32 25.53
C GLN A 271 50.96 -24.68 25.62
N ASP A 272 51.64 -24.91 26.76
CA ASP A 272 53.08 -25.17 26.91
C ASP A 272 53.43 -25.28 28.41
#